data_AF-A0A535ESW5-F1
#
_entry.id   AF-A0A535ESW5-F1
#
_cell.length_a   1.000
_cell.length_b   1.000
_cell.length_c   1.000
_cell.angle_alpha   90.00
_cell.angle_beta   90.00
_cell.angle_gamma   90.00
#
_symmetry.space_group_name_H-M   'P 1'
#
loop_
_entity.id
_entity.type
_entity.pdbx_description
1 polymer ?
#
loop_
_entity_poly.entity_id
_entity_poly.type
_entity_poly.pdbx_seq_one_letter_code
_entity_poly.pdbx_strand_id
1 'polypeptide(L)'
;MRRVAALALAAAICAASLALRAPAPAAATTVCPSPSPSATATDARTCAQAALDQLTQRLGGDLAAALTTQHHLSDTVAAATVRAQLLAAEVAQEELTIRNLQNQIAALDEQIASLELRIDNERAQVKALARAMYRRPSSFLDILASSGNLADALTATGDMVIAGQRAHALQERLANDLVTVQADRDARQSDLDDEQATLDQVQGSVDELATIQVQIDTLTNQLAALIAHIRSTVAQLPNISS
;
A
#
# COMPACT_ATOMS: atom_id res chain seq x y z
N MET A 1 -16.97 1.11 5.07
CA MET A 1 -16.81 2.56 5.32
C MET A 1 -16.31 2.94 6.72
N ARG A 2 -16.46 2.14 7.79
CA ARG A 2 -15.98 2.50 9.15
C ARG A 2 -14.49 2.24 9.45
N ARG A 3 -13.77 1.55 8.56
CA ARG A 3 -12.35 1.20 8.78
C ARG A 3 -11.34 2.19 8.18
N VAL A 4 -11.78 3.05 7.25
CA VAL A 4 -10.94 4.08 6.62
C VAL A 4 -10.72 5.28 7.55
N ALA A 5 -11.63 5.51 8.50
CA ALA A 5 -11.53 6.63 9.45
C ALA A 5 -10.50 6.43 10.58
N ALA A 6 -9.97 5.21 10.75
CA ALA A 6 -8.99 4.92 11.80
C ALA A 6 -7.54 5.27 11.39
N LEU A 7 -7.26 5.41 10.09
CA LEU A 7 -5.92 5.63 9.55
C LEU A 7 -5.53 7.11 9.42
N ALA A 8 -6.48 8.03 9.55
CA ALA A 8 -6.23 9.47 9.43
C ALA A 8 -5.69 10.14 10.73
N LEU A 9 -5.56 9.39 11.82
CA LEU A 9 -5.25 9.96 13.15
C LEU A 9 -3.78 9.82 13.58
N ALA A 10 -2.93 9.14 12.79
CA ALA A 10 -1.52 8.94 13.15
C ALA A 10 -0.60 10.11 12.74
N ALA A 11 -1.03 11.00 11.83
CA ALA A 11 -0.17 12.07 11.28
C ALA A 11 -0.13 13.37 12.12
N ALA A 12 -0.88 13.46 13.22
CA ALA A 12 -1.06 14.71 13.97
C ALA A 12 -0.26 14.81 15.29
N ILE A 13 0.56 13.82 15.64
CA ILE A 13 1.19 13.75 16.97
C ILE A 13 2.62 14.33 17.00
N CYS A 14 3.25 14.60 15.86
CA CYS A 14 4.68 14.95 15.82
C CYS A 14 5.05 16.42 16.14
N ALA A 15 4.12 17.29 16.54
CA ALA A 15 4.42 18.72 16.71
C ALA A 15 4.38 19.27 18.16
N ALA A 16 4.11 18.45 19.19
CA ALA A 16 3.72 19.00 20.50
C ALA A 16 4.63 18.68 21.70
N SER A 17 5.78 18.02 21.55
CA SER A 17 6.57 17.56 22.70
C SER A 17 8.04 17.96 22.66
N LEU A 18 8.33 19.27 22.63
CA LEU A 18 9.62 19.79 23.09
C LEU A 18 9.42 20.86 24.17
N ALA A 19 9.08 20.41 25.37
CA ALA A 19 9.15 21.21 26.58
C ALA A 19 9.98 20.47 27.66
N LEU A 20 11.14 21.06 27.97
CA LEU A 20 11.92 20.99 29.22
C LEU A 20 12.25 19.62 29.85
N ARG A 21 13.56 19.35 30.05
CA ARG A 21 14.16 19.33 31.40
C ARG A 21 15.69 19.19 31.35
N ALA A 22 16.39 20.10 32.02
CA ALA A 22 17.79 19.95 32.39
C ALA A 22 17.92 19.21 33.73
N PRO A 23 19.04 18.49 33.96
CA PRO A 23 19.58 18.35 35.31
C PRO A 23 21.05 18.83 35.43
N ALA A 24 21.33 19.35 36.63
CA ALA A 24 22.62 19.80 37.14
C ALA A 24 23.51 18.62 37.63
N PRO A 25 24.79 18.85 37.97
CA PRO A 25 25.88 17.87 37.81
C PRO A 25 26.12 16.97 39.04
N ALA A 26 26.66 15.78 38.80
CA ALA A 26 27.25 14.92 39.82
C ALA A 26 28.79 15.03 39.77
N ALA A 27 29.37 15.31 40.94
CA ALA A 27 30.80 15.38 41.18
C ALA A 27 31.47 14.01 41.01
N ALA A 28 32.64 13.99 40.38
CA ALA A 28 33.57 12.86 40.42
C ALA A 28 34.96 13.38 40.79
N THR A 29 35.37 13.04 42.00
CA THR A 29 36.73 13.20 42.53
C THR A 29 37.70 12.32 41.75
N THR A 30 38.69 12.92 41.09
CA THR A 30 39.82 12.18 40.54
C THR A 30 41.07 12.51 41.36
N VAL A 31 41.62 11.48 41.97
CA VAL A 31 42.83 11.46 42.81
C VAL A 31 44.06 11.49 41.89
N CYS A 32 44.98 12.42 42.15
CA CYS A 32 46.35 12.35 41.62
C CYS A 32 47.25 11.58 42.60
N PRO A 33 48.08 10.62 42.16
CA PRO A 33 49.20 10.17 42.97
C PRO A 33 50.40 11.10 42.75
N SER A 34 50.97 11.58 43.86
CA SER A 34 52.27 12.25 43.91
C SER A 34 53.42 11.23 43.98
N PRO A 35 54.62 11.61 43.53
CA PRO A 35 55.73 11.63 44.46
C PRO A 35 56.57 12.92 44.41
N SER A 36 57.16 13.22 45.56
CA SER A 36 57.89 14.46 45.91
C SER A 36 59.39 14.41 45.50
N PRO A 37 60.24 15.38 45.90
CA PRO A 37 60.66 16.47 45.02
C PRO A 37 62.18 16.50 44.82
N SER A 38 62.67 16.94 43.66
CA SER A 38 63.91 17.74 43.50
C SER A 38 64.21 17.94 42.01
N ALA A 39 64.65 19.16 41.70
CA ALA A 39 65.19 19.66 40.43
C ALA A 39 64.19 20.13 39.35
N THR A 40 64.48 21.36 38.89
CA THR A 40 64.01 22.09 37.70
C THR A 40 62.51 22.43 37.56
N ALA A 41 62.19 23.69 37.90
CA ALA A 41 60.95 24.40 37.55
C ALA A 41 60.69 24.51 36.01
N THR A 42 61.63 24.04 35.19
CA THR A 42 61.52 23.97 33.73
C THR A 42 60.83 22.69 33.25
N ASP A 43 61.10 21.53 33.88
CA ASP A 43 60.55 20.23 33.45
C ASP A 43 59.05 20.07 33.80
N ALA A 44 58.62 20.68 34.91
CA ALA A 44 57.21 20.74 35.29
C ALA A 44 56.38 21.62 34.33
N ARG A 45 56.98 22.70 33.78
CA ARG A 45 56.32 23.55 32.78
C ARG A 45 56.19 22.86 31.43
N THR A 46 57.22 22.15 30.97
CA THR A 46 57.15 21.38 29.72
C THR A 46 56.17 20.21 29.80
N CYS A 47 56.05 19.53 30.95
CA CYS A 47 55.00 18.52 31.17
C CYS A 47 53.58 19.12 31.16
N ALA A 48 53.40 20.30 31.76
CA ALA A 48 52.11 20.99 31.75
C ALA A 48 51.72 21.49 30.34
N GLN A 49 52.68 21.99 29.55
CA GLN A 49 52.46 22.39 28.16
C GLN A 49 52.13 21.18 27.27
N ALA A 50 52.88 20.08 27.38
CA ALA A 50 52.64 18.87 26.60
C ALA A 50 51.27 18.25 26.91
N ALA A 51 50.82 18.28 28.17
CA ALA A 51 49.47 17.83 28.55
C ALA A 51 48.37 18.72 27.95
N LEU A 52 48.60 20.03 27.84
CA LEU A 52 47.67 20.99 27.23
C LEU A 52 47.57 20.79 25.71
N ASP A 53 48.70 20.59 25.03
CA ASP A 53 48.74 20.30 23.60
C ASP A 53 48.04 18.97 23.29
N GLN A 54 48.22 17.95 24.13
CA GLN A 54 47.55 16.66 23.98
C GLN A 54 46.03 16.75 24.22
N LEU A 55 45.59 17.61 25.13
CA LEU A 55 44.17 17.91 25.36
C LEU A 55 43.55 18.63 24.15
N THR A 56 44.20 19.68 23.65
CA THR A 56 43.70 20.43 22.49
C THR A 56 43.63 19.56 21.24
N GLN A 57 44.61 18.67 21.02
CA GLN A 57 44.56 17.70 19.92
C GLN A 57 43.42 16.68 20.08
N ARG A 58 43.22 16.11 21.28
CA ARG A 58 42.08 15.20 21.54
C ARG A 58 40.75 15.89 21.33
N LEU A 59 40.58 17.11 21.84
CA LEU A 59 39.36 17.90 21.68
C LEU A 59 39.08 18.25 20.22
N GLY A 60 40.09 18.66 19.47
CA GLY A 60 39.96 18.92 18.03
C GLY A 60 39.58 17.66 17.24
N GLY A 61 40.19 16.52 17.58
CA GLY A 61 39.86 15.22 17.00
C GLY A 61 38.45 14.73 17.34
N ASP A 62 38.06 14.81 18.62
CA ASP A 62 36.75 14.38 19.11
C ASP A 62 35.63 15.26 18.57
N LEU A 63 35.83 16.58 18.47
CA LEU A 63 34.86 17.50 17.86
C LEU A 63 34.73 17.24 16.35
N ALA A 64 35.83 17.04 15.64
CA ALA A 64 35.81 16.73 14.21
C ALA A 64 35.10 15.40 13.94
N ALA A 65 35.36 14.37 14.76
CA ALA A 65 34.64 13.10 14.70
C ALA A 65 33.14 13.28 14.98
N ALA A 66 32.80 14.04 16.02
CA ALA A 66 31.41 14.32 16.40
C ALA A 66 30.63 15.07 15.31
N LEU A 67 31.22 16.09 14.69
CA LEU A 67 30.62 16.81 13.55
C LEU A 67 30.48 15.91 12.32
N THR A 68 31.47 15.05 12.05
CA THR A 68 31.39 14.09 10.94
C THR A 68 30.25 13.10 11.17
N THR A 69 30.10 12.58 12.39
CA THR A 69 28.97 11.71 12.74
C THR A 69 27.63 12.43 12.67
N GLN A 70 27.56 13.70 13.08
CA GLN A 70 26.36 14.52 12.93
C GLN A 70 25.97 14.70 11.47
N HIS A 71 26.94 15.03 10.60
CA HIS A 71 26.69 15.22 9.18
C HIS A 71 26.19 13.92 8.54
N HIS A 72 26.86 12.81 8.81
CA HIS A 72 26.43 11.49 8.36
C HIS A 72 25.01 11.14 8.82
N LEU A 73 24.66 11.39 10.09
CA LEU A 73 23.29 11.16 10.61
C LEU A 73 22.25 12.07 9.95
N SER A 74 22.60 13.31 9.63
CA SER A 74 21.72 14.23 8.89
C SER A 74 21.46 13.71 7.48
N ASP A 75 22.50 13.25 6.79
CA ASP A 75 22.40 12.73 5.43
C ASP A 75 21.57 11.43 5.38
N THR A 76 21.72 10.54 6.37
CA THR A 76 20.92 9.32 6.45
C THR A 76 19.44 9.63 6.72
N VAL A 77 19.11 10.60 7.56
CA VAL A 77 17.73 11.06 7.78
C VAL A 77 17.15 11.67 6.50
N ALA A 78 17.91 12.49 5.78
CA ALA A 78 17.48 13.06 4.50
C ALA A 78 17.21 11.95 3.46
N ALA A 79 18.10 10.95 3.35
CA ALA A 79 17.89 9.82 2.47
C ALA A 79 16.66 8.97 2.85
N ALA A 80 16.46 8.73 4.16
CA ALA A 80 15.31 7.98 4.67
C ALA A 80 13.98 8.70 4.41
N THR A 81 13.93 10.02 4.56
CA THR A 81 12.72 10.81 4.29
C THR A 81 12.36 10.81 2.80
N VAL A 82 13.35 10.90 1.89
CA VAL A 82 13.11 10.76 0.44
C VAL A 82 12.57 9.37 0.10
N ARG A 83 13.14 8.31 0.67
CA ARG A 83 12.65 6.93 0.49
C ARG A 83 11.19 6.81 0.95
N ALA A 84 10.85 7.39 2.10
CA ALA A 84 9.48 7.39 2.61
C ALA A 84 8.50 8.16 1.70
N GLN A 85 8.91 9.29 1.13
CA GLN A 85 8.07 10.04 0.18
C GLN A 85 7.80 9.25 -1.12
N LEU A 86 8.80 8.53 -1.62
CA LEU A 86 8.65 7.70 -2.82
C LEU A 86 7.67 6.54 -2.56
N LEU A 87 7.85 5.80 -1.47
CA LEU A 87 6.94 4.72 -1.05
C LEU A 87 5.50 5.25 -0.86
N ALA A 88 5.34 6.44 -0.25
CA ALA A 88 4.02 7.05 -0.09
C ALA A 88 3.36 7.41 -1.44
N ALA A 89 4.14 7.85 -2.42
CA ALA A 89 3.65 8.12 -3.77
C ALA A 89 3.27 6.82 -4.50
N GLU A 90 4.04 5.75 -4.31
CA GLU A 90 3.75 4.41 -4.85
C GLU A 90 2.45 3.85 -4.27
N VAL A 91 2.25 3.91 -2.95
CA VAL A 91 0.98 3.54 -2.30
C VAL A 91 -0.20 4.33 -2.87
N ALA A 92 -0.06 5.65 -3.03
CA ALA A 92 -1.12 6.48 -3.60
C ALA A 92 -1.47 6.09 -5.04
N GLN A 93 -0.50 5.60 -5.81
CA GLN A 93 -0.72 5.08 -7.16
C GLN A 93 -1.39 3.71 -7.13
N GLU A 94 -0.99 2.81 -6.23
CA GLU A 94 -1.64 1.51 -6.02
C GLU A 94 -3.11 1.66 -5.59
N GLU A 95 -3.42 2.64 -4.73
CA GLU A 95 -4.81 2.98 -4.36
C GLU A 95 -5.66 3.47 -5.55
N LEU A 96 -5.05 4.09 -6.56
CA LEU A 96 -5.74 4.44 -7.81
C LEU A 96 -6.01 3.19 -8.66
N THR A 97 -5.04 2.27 -8.73
CA THR A 97 -5.18 0.99 -9.43
C THR A 97 -6.31 0.16 -8.81
N ILE A 98 -6.35 0.02 -7.49
CA ILE A 98 -7.43 -0.67 -6.77
C ILE A 98 -8.80 -0.07 -7.10
N ARG A 99 -8.92 1.28 -7.08
CA ARG A 99 -10.18 1.94 -7.46
C ARG A 99 -10.58 1.66 -8.90
N ASN A 100 -9.62 1.56 -9.82
CA ASN A 100 -9.90 1.22 -11.21
C ASN A 100 -10.40 -0.22 -11.33
N LEU A 101 -9.73 -1.18 -10.70
CA LEU A 101 -10.15 -2.59 -10.66
C LEU A 101 -11.56 -2.73 -10.06
N GLN A 102 -11.85 -2.04 -8.95
CA GLN A 102 -13.19 -2.03 -8.36
C GLN A 102 -14.28 -1.51 -9.31
N ASN A 103 -13.98 -0.49 -10.12
CA ASN A 103 -14.92 0.00 -11.14
C ASN A 103 -15.10 -1.01 -12.29
N GLN A 104 -14.04 -1.70 -12.71
CA GLN A 104 -14.12 -2.74 -13.74
C GLN A 104 -14.95 -3.93 -13.27
N ILE A 105 -14.72 -4.40 -12.04
CA ILE A 105 -15.53 -5.45 -11.40
C ILE A 105 -17.00 -5.05 -11.34
N ALA A 106 -17.31 -3.81 -10.93
CA ALA A 106 -18.70 -3.33 -10.89
C ALA A 106 -19.35 -3.30 -12.27
N ALA A 107 -18.60 -2.92 -13.32
CA ALA A 107 -19.08 -2.94 -14.69
C ALA A 107 -19.29 -4.37 -15.23
N LEU A 108 -18.42 -5.32 -14.85
CA LEU A 108 -18.61 -6.75 -15.17
C LEU A 108 -19.83 -7.32 -14.44
N ASP A 109 -20.04 -6.98 -13.17
CA ASP A 109 -21.20 -7.42 -12.39
C ASP A 109 -22.53 -6.95 -13.02
N GLU A 110 -22.59 -5.71 -13.51
CA GLU A 110 -23.77 -5.20 -14.22
C GLU A 110 -24.01 -5.91 -15.56
N GLN A 111 -22.94 -6.18 -16.32
CA GLN A 111 -23.01 -6.92 -17.58
C GLN A 111 -23.51 -8.35 -17.36
N ILE A 112 -22.94 -9.07 -16.38
CA ILE A 112 -23.36 -10.42 -16.02
C ILE A 112 -24.84 -10.42 -15.62
N ALA A 113 -25.29 -9.49 -14.77
CA ALA A 113 -26.69 -9.42 -14.36
C ALA A 113 -27.66 -9.18 -15.54
N SER A 114 -27.26 -8.31 -16.48
CA SER A 114 -28.01 -8.04 -17.70
C SER A 114 -28.09 -9.27 -18.62
N LEU A 115 -26.97 -9.97 -18.82
CA LEU A 115 -26.90 -11.20 -19.62
C LEU A 115 -27.70 -12.33 -18.99
N GLU A 116 -27.63 -12.53 -17.67
CA GLU A 116 -28.41 -13.54 -16.96
C GLU A 116 -29.92 -13.31 -17.12
N LEU A 117 -30.38 -12.07 -16.98
CA LEU A 117 -31.79 -11.71 -17.19
C LEU A 117 -32.23 -11.98 -18.63
N ARG A 118 -31.36 -11.69 -19.62
CA ARG A 118 -31.63 -12.01 -21.03
C ARG A 118 -31.72 -13.53 -21.24
N ILE A 119 -30.76 -14.29 -20.75
CA ILE A 119 -30.75 -15.76 -20.84
C ILE A 119 -32.04 -16.35 -20.22
N ASP A 120 -32.48 -15.87 -19.06
CA ASP A 120 -33.68 -16.36 -18.40
C ASP A 120 -34.95 -16.09 -19.23
N ASN A 121 -35.06 -14.89 -19.81
CA ASN A 121 -36.15 -14.55 -20.73
C ASN A 121 -36.12 -15.43 -21.99
N GLU A 122 -34.95 -15.67 -22.58
CA GLU A 122 -34.81 -16.51 -23.76
C GLU A 122 -35.12 -17.98 -23.44
N ARG A 123 -34.69 -18.50 -22.29
CA ARG A 123 -35.06 -19.85 -21.80
C ARG A 123 -36.56 -19.99 -21.60
N ALA A 124 -37.21 -18.98 -21.03
CA ALA A 124 -38.66 -18.97 -20.87
C ALA A 124 -39.39 -18.98 -22.22
N GLN A 125 -38.91 -18.20 -23.19
CA GLN A 125 -39.45 -18.18 -24.56
C GLN A 125 -39.27 -19.53 -25.26
N VAL A 126 -38.09 -20.14 -25.18
CA VAL A 126 -37.83 -21.47 -25.75
C VAL A 126 -38.74 -22.53 -25.12
N LYS A 127 -38.93 -22.49 -23.79
CA LYS A 127 -39.84 -23.42 -23.08
C LYS A 127 -41.31 -23.23 -23.48
N ALA A 128 -41.74 -21.99 -23.67
CA ALA A 128 -43.09 -21.68 -24.14
C ALA A 128 -43.30 -22.16 -25.59
N LEU A 129 -42.32 -21.93 -26.47
CA LEU A 129 -42.33 -22.42 -27.85
C LEU A 129 -42.37 -23.95 -27.89
N ALA A 130 -41.52 -24.63 -27.12
CA ALA A 130 -41.51 -26.10 -27.04
C ALA A 130 -42.87 -26.66 -26.59
N ARG A 131 -43.53 -26.03 -25.60
CA ARG A 131 -44.89 -26.39 -25.17
C ARG A 131 -45.94 -26.14 -26.24
N ALA A 132 -45.84 -25.05 -26.99
CA ALA A 132 -46.75 -24.73 -28.07
C ALA A 132 -46.61 -25.73 -29.23
N MET A 133 -45.37 -26.11 -29.59
CA MET A 133 -45.09 -27.13 -30.59
C MET A 133 -45.62 -28.51 -30.16
N TYR A 134 -45.48 -28.87 -28.88
CA TYR A 134 -45.94 -30.17 -28.37
C TYR A 134 -47.47 -30.28 -28.27
N ARG A 135 -48.19 -29.18 -28.09
CA ARG A 135 -49.66 -29.15 -28.01
C ARG A 135 -50.36 -28.94 -29.35
N ARG A 136 -49.61 -28.76 -30.45
CA ARG A 136 -50.16 -28.55 -31.79
C ARG A 136 -50.52 -29.91 -32.42
N PRO A 137 -51.66 -30.05 -33.11
CA PRO A 137 -52.03 -31.31 -33.77
C PRO A 137 -50.93 -31.71 -34.74
N SER A 138 -50.39 -32.92 -34.56
CA SER A 138 -49.17 -33.41 -35.19
C SER A 138 -49.37 -33.98 -36.60
N SER A 139 -50.59 -33.90 -37.16
CA SER A 139 -50.91 -34.46 -38.47
C SER A 139 -51.40 -33.40 -39.45
N PHE A 140 -50.73 -33.29 -40.61
CA PHE A 140 -51.16 -32.46 -41.75
C PHE A 140 -52.60 -32.81 -42.19
N LEU A 141 -53.00 -34.08 -41.99
CA LEU A 141 -54.33 -34.59 -42.27
C LEU A 141 -55.40 -34.10 -41.27
N ASP A 142 -55.09 -33.94 -39.97
CA ASP A 142 -56.00 -33.27 -39.01
C ASP A 142 -56.18 -31.79 -39.33
N ILE A 143 -55.10 -31.12 -39.77
CA ILE A 143 -55.15 -29.71 -40.15
C ILE A 143 -55.98 -29.54 -41.43
N LEU A 144 -55.83 -30.41 -42.42
CA LEU A 144 -56.65 -30.39 -43.64
C LEU A 144 -58.12 -30.71 -43.34
N ALA A 145 -58.38 -31.68 -42.44
CA ALA A 145 -59.73 -32.06 -42.02
C ALA A 145 -60.44 -30.97 -41.20
N SER A 146 -59.69 -30.16 -40.44
CA SER A 146 -60.25 -29.07 -39.62
C SER A 146 -60.32 -27.72 -40.34
N SER A 147 -59.42 -27.41 -41.27
CA SER A 147 -59.36 -26.12 -41.98
C SER A 147 -60.09 -26.12 -43.33
N GLY A 148 -60.29 -27.29 -43.94
CA GLY A 148 -60.93 -27.42 -45.26
C GLY A 148 -60.18 -26.75 -46.43
N ASN A 149 -58.98 -26.19 -46.21
CA ASN A 149 -58.25 -25.38 -47.18
C ASN A 149 -56.75 -25.70 -47.20
N LEU A 150 -56.20 -25.97 -48.40
CA LEU A 150 -54.80 -26.34 -48.62
C LEU A 150 -53.86 -25.12 -48.46
N ALA A 151 -54.36 -23.91 -48.70
CA ALA A 151 -53.59 -22.68 -48.51
C ALA A 151 -53.21 -22.47 -47.05
N ASP A 152 -54.14 -22.67 -46.11
CA ASP A 152 -53.91 -22.49 -44.68
C ASP A 152 -52.90 -23.50 -44.11
N ALA A 153 -52.90 -24.74 -44.62
CA ALA A 153 -51.92 -25.75 -44.24
C ALA A 153 -50.50 -25.41 -44.71
N LEU A 154 -50.37 -24.74 -45.86
CA LEU A 154 -49.09 -24.28 -46.42
C LEU A 154 -48.55 -23.07 -45.67
N THR A 155 -49.42 -22.12 -45.28
CA THR A 155 -49.03 -20.99 -44.41
C THR A 155 -48.59 -21.50 -43.03
N ALA A 156 -49.30 -22.48 -42.46
CA ALA A 156 -48.95 -23.07 -41.17
C ALA A 156 -47.57 -23.79 -41.17
N THR A 157 -47.18 -24.40 -42.30
CA THR A 157 -45.84 -25.01 -42.45
C THR A 157 -44.77 -23.94 -42.67
N GLY A 158 -45.07 -22.87 -43.42
CA GLY A 158 -44.19 -21.70 -43.54
C GLY A 158 -43.87 -21.05 -42.19
N ASP A 159 -44.90 -20.82 -41.36
CA ASP A 159 -44.74 -20.29 -40.00
C ASP A 159 -43.92 -21.24 -39.12
N MET A 160 -44.01 -22.54 -39.32
CA MET A 160 -43.24 -23.54 -38.56
C MET A 160 -41.75 -23.51 -38.93
N VAL A 161 -41.39 -23.36 -40.20
CA VAL A 161 -39.99 -23.22 -40.62
C VAL A 161 -39.39 -21.93 -40.07
N ILE A 162 -40.13 -20.82 -40.13
CA ILE A 162 -39.72 -19.52 -39.56
C ILE A 162 -39.57 -19.63 -38.04
N ALA A 163 -40.49 -20.31 -37.35
CA ALA A 163 -40.39 -20.56 -35.91
C ALA A 163 -39.19 -21.46 -35.55
N GLY A 164 -38.89 -22.47 -36.35
CA GLY A 164 -37.73 -23.36 -36.17
C GLY A 164 -36.41 -22.61 -36.37
N GLN A 165 -36.30 -21.79 -37.41
CA GLN A 165 -35.14 -20.92 -37.65
C GLN A 165 -34.94 -19.93 -36.49
N ARG A 166 -36.03 -19.33 -35.99
CA ARG A 166 -35.99 -18.41 -34.84
C ARG A 166 -35.58 -19.13 -33.54
N ALA A 167 -36.04 -20.36 -33.33
CA ALA A 167 -35.65 -21.17 -32.18
C ALA A 167 -34.15 -21.53 -32.22
N HIS A 168 -33.65 -21.90 -33.40
CA HIS A 168 -32.23 -22.21 -33.59
C HIS A 168 -31.34 -20.98 -33.36
N ALA A 169 -31.73 -19.83 -33.92
CA ALA A 169 -31.03 -18.56 -33.71
C ALA A 169 -31.04 -18.09 -32.24
N LEU A 170 -32.08 -18.43 -31.47
CA LEU A 170 -32.12 -18.18 -30.02
C LEU A 170 -31.19 -19.13 -29.26
N GLN A 171 -31.13 -20.41 -29.64
CA GLN A 171 -30.26 -21.39 -29.00
C GLN A 171 -28.78 -21.08 -29.23
N GLU A 172 -28.41 -20.64 -30.44
CA GLU A 172 -27.04 -20.22 -30.76
C GLU A 172 -26.63 -18.96 -29.99
N ARG A 173 -27.54 -17.98 -29.88
CA ARG A 173 -27.33 -16.79 -29.03
C ARG A 173 -27.14 -17.14 -27.56
N LEU A 174 -27.99 -18.01 -27.01
CA LEU A 174 -27.87 -18.44 -25.62
C LEU A 174 -26.56 -19.19 -25.34
N ALA A 175 -26.09 -20.01 -26.30
CA ALA A 175 -24.81 -20.69 -26.18
C ALA A 175 -23.64 -19.68 -26.15
N ASN A 176 -23.69 -18.65 -26.99
CA ASN A 176 -22.69 -17.58 -26.99
C ASN A 176 -22.73 -16.75 -25.69
N ASP A 177 -23.94 -16.41 -25.22
CA ASP A 177 -24.12 -15.66 -23.98
C ASP A 177 -23.58 -16.43 -22.76
N LEU A 178 -23.75 -17.75 -22.71
CA LEU A 178 -23.17 -18.57 -21.64
C LEU A 178 -21.63 -18.59 -21.67
N VAL A 179 -21.03 -18.65 -22.86
CA VAL A 179 -19.57 -18.56 -23.00
C VAL A 179 -19.08 -17.18 -22.55
N THR A 180 -19.80 -16.12 -22.92
CA THR A 180 -19.50 -14.75 -22.50
C THR A 180 -19.58 -14.60 -20.98
N VAL A 181 -20.66 -15.06 -20.34
CA VAL A 181 -20.81 -14.99 -18.87
C VAL A 181 -19.71 -15.79 -18.15
N GLN A 182 -19.28 -16.92 -18.71
CA GLN A 182 -18.16 -17.68 -18.15
C GLN A 182 -16.85 -16.90 -18.24
N ALA A 183 -16.55 -16.32 -19.40
CA ALA A 183 -15.37 -15.48 -19.58
C ALA A 183 -15.38 -14.24 -18.67
N ASP A 184 -16.53 -13.59 -18.50
CA ASP A 184 -16.68 -12.43 -17.63
C ASP A 184 -16.47 -12.80 -16.15
N ARG A 185 -16.92 -13.99 -15.72
CA ARG A 185 -16.68 -14.49 -14.36
C ARG A 185 -15.21 -14.83 -14.11
N ASP A 186 -14.54 -15.41 -15.10
CA ASP A 186 -13.10 -15.71 -15.02
C ASP A 186 -12.28 -14.40 -14.96
N ALA A 187 -12.63 -13.41 -15.79
CA ALA A 187 -12.02 -12.08 -15.75
C ALA A 187 -12.24 -11.40 -14.39
N ARG A 188 -13.47 -11.42 -13.87
CA ARG A 188 -13.80 -10.89 -12.55
C ARG A 188 -12.99 -11.57 -11.43
N GLN A 189 -12.79 -12.89 -11.51
CA GLN A 189 -11.97 -13.60 -10.52
C GLN A 189 -10.50 -13.18 -10.61
N SER A 190 -9.96 -13.05 -11.82
CA SER A 190 -8.60 -12.52 -12.04
C SER A 190 -8.44 -11.12 -11.47
N ASP A 191 -9.40 -10.22 -11.71
CA ASP A 191 -9.36 -8.84 -11.20
C ASP A 191 -9.40 -8.80 -9.67
N LEU A 192 -10.17 -9.70 -9.04
CA LEU A 192 -10.21 -9.85 -7.58
C LEU A 192 -8.89 -10.37 -7.00
N ASP A 193 -8.26 -11.33 -7.69
CA ASP A 193 -6.96 -11.86 -7.29
C ASP A 193 -5.86 -10.78 -7.42
N ASP A 194 -5.91 -9.96 -8.49
CA ASP A 194 -5.01 -8.82 -8.71
C ASP A 194 -5.24 -7.70 -7.68
N GLU A 195 -6.50 -7.40 -7.33
CA GLU A 195 -6.83 -6.45 -6.26
C GLU A 195 -6.25 -6.92 -4.91
N GLN A 196 -6.42 -8.20 -4.58
CA GLN A 196 -5.90 -8.78 -3.34
C GLN A 196 -4.37 -8.72 -3.29
N ALA A 197 -3.69 -9.06 -4.39
CA ALA A 197 -2.22 -8.95 -4.49
C ALA A 197 -1.74 -7.50 -4.30
N THR A 198 -2.45 -6.53 -4.90
CA THR A 198 -2.14 -5.10 -4.75
C THR A 198 -2.35 -4.64 -3.31
N LEU A 199 -3.41 -5.09 -2.63
CA LEU A 199 -3.66 -4.79 -1.22
C LEU A 199 -2.56 -5.32 -0.29
N ASP A 200 -2.05 -6.52 -0.57
CA ASP A 200 -0.95 -7.11 0.19
C ASP A 200 0.35 -6.31 -0.02
N GLN A 201 0.60 -5.81 -1.24
CA GLN A 201 1.72 -4.92 -1.55
C GLN A 201 1.62 -3.57 -0.82
N VAL A 202 0.43 -2.95 -0.81
CA VAL A 202 0.17 -1.72 -0.04
C VAL A 202 0.41 -1.95 1.46
N GLN A 203 0.00 -3.08 2.01
CA GLN A 203 0.25 -3.39 3.42
C GLN A 203 1.75 -3.52 3.71
N GLY A 204 2.50 -4.22 2.86
CA GLY A 204 3.95 -4.36 3.00
C GLY A 204 4.70 -3.03 2.92
N SER A 205 4.32 -2.14 2.00
CA SER A 205 4.92 -0.81 1.89
C SER A 205 4.58 0.10 3.06
N VAL A 206 3.37 0.00 3.63
CA VAL A 206 2.99 0.70 4.88
C VAL A 206 3.81 0.20 6.08
N ASP A 207 4.07 -1.10 6.18
CA ASP A 207 4.92 -1.67 7.23
C ASP A 207 6.40 -1.24 7.07
N GLU A 208 6.90 -1.16 5.83
CA GLU A 208 8.23 -0.60 5.53
C GLU A 208 8.31 0.88 5.94
N LEU A 209 7.29 1.67 5.59
CA LEU A 209 7.18 3.07 6.00
C LEU A 209 7.18 3.24 7.52
N ALA A 210 6.42 2.41 8.24
CA ALA A 210 6.40 2.42 9.71
C ALA A 210 7.79 2.11 10.30
N THR A 211 8.51 1.16 9.69
CA THR A 211 9.88 0.80 10.09
C THR A 211 10.86 1.95 9.85
N ILE A 212 10.78 2.60 8.68
CA ILE A 212 11.60 3.77 8.35
C ILE A 212 11.33 4.91 9.34
N GLN A 213 10.06 5.12 9.72
CA GLN A 213 9.70 6.16 10.68
C GLN A 213 10.37 5.94 12.06
N VAL A 214 10.34 4.70 12.57
CA VAL A 214 11.02 4.33 13.83
C VAL A 214 12.54 4.56 13.73
N GLN A 215 13.13 4.28 12.56
CA GLN A 215 14.55 4.56 12.33
C GLN A 215 14.84 6.06 12.36
N ILE A 216 14.02 6.89 11.68
CA ILE A 216 14.17 8.35 11.69
C ILE A 216 14.08 8.90 13.13
N ASP A 217 13.11 8.44 13.93
CA ASP A 217 12.96 8.87 15.32
C ASP A 217 14.20 8.50 16.15
N THR A 218 14.73 7.29 15.94
CA THR A 218 15.95 6.82 16.61
C THR A 218 17.17 7.66 16.22
N LEU A 219 17.38 7.91 14.93
CA LEU A 219 18.50 8.71 14.44
C LEU A 219 18.40 10.16 14.93
N THR A 220 17.19 10.72 14.96
CA THR A 220 16.93 12.08 15.48
C THR A 220 17.27 12.18 16.97
N ASN A 221 16.89 11.18 17.76
CA ASN A 221 17.25 11.11 19.17
C ASN A 221 18.77 10.96 19.39
N GLN A 222 19.45 10.16 18.56
CA GLN A 222 20.91 10.03 18.60
C GLN A 222 21.60 11.37 18.28
N LEU A 223 21.13 12.07 17.26
CA LEU A 223 21.64 13.38 16.87
C LEU A 223 21.46 14.40 18.01
N ALA A 224 20.28 14.43 18.65
CA ALA A 224 20.01 15.29 19.79
C ALA A 224 20.93 14.99 21.00
N ALA A 225 21.16 13.71 21.30
CA ALA A 225 22.07 13.27 22.36
C ALA A 225 23.52 13.68 22.07
N LEU A 226 23.97 13.55 20.81
CA LEU A 226 25.31 13.91 20.39
C LEU A 226 25.54 15.43 20.51
N ILE A 227 24.57 16.25 20.10
CA ILE A 227 24.59 17.70 20.32
C ILE A 227 24.69 18.03 21.81
N ALA A 228 23.89 17.36 22.66
CA ALA A 228 23.92 17.59 24.10
C ALA A 228 25.28 17.23 24.72
N HIS A 229 25.91 16.16 24.25
CA HIS A 229 27.24 15.73 24.69
C HIS A 229 28.34 16.72 24.29
N ILE A 230 28.31 17.25 23.05
CA ILE A 230 29.24 18.31 22.61
C ILE A 230 29.05 19.56 23.49
N ARG A 231 27.81 19.94 23.80
CA ARG A 231 27.55 21.12 24.64
C ARG A 231 28.05 20.94 26.08
N SER A 232 27.89 19.76 26.67
CA SER A 232 28.32 19.50 28.05
C SER A 232 29.85 19.43 28.18
N THR A 233 30.53 18.82 27.21
CA THR A 233 32.00 18.80 27.15
C THR A 233 32.55 20.21 27.02
N VAL A 234 32.00 21.04 26.12
CA VAL A 234 32.36 22.47 25.99
C VAL A 234 32.14 23.24 27.30
N ALA A 235 31.05 22.97 28.02
CA ALA A 235 30.74 23.65 29.29
C ALA A 235 31.64 23.21 30.47
N GLN A 236 32.32 22.06 30.39
CA GLN A 236 33.24 21.59 31.44
C GLN A 236 34.65 22.20 31.32
N LEU A 237 35.04 22.68 30.14
CA LEU A 237 36.33 23.34 29.91
C LEU A 237 36.65 24.58 30.80
N PRO A 238 35.71 25.48 31.14
CA PRO A 238 36.02 26.62 32.01
C PRO A 238 36.25 26.25 33.49
N ASN A 239 35.88 25.04 33.93
CA ASN A 239 35.99 24.62 35.33
C ASN A 239 37.35 23.97 35.68
N ILE A 240 38.24 23.82 34.69
CA ILE A 240 39.55 23.14 34.85
C ILE A 240 40.73 24.12 34.83
N SER A 241 40.48 25.42 34.63
CA SER A 241 41.51 26.46 34.51
C SER A 241 41.59 27.41 35.72
N SER A 242 41.12 27.00 36.90
CA SER A 242 41.14 27.79 38.14
C SER A 242 41.79 27.03 39.29
#